data_AF-A0A9P6C8Q2-F1
#
_entry.id   AF-A0A9P6C8Q2-F1
#
_cell.length_a   1.000
_cell.length_b   1.000
_cell.length_c   1.000
_cell.angle_alpha   90.00
_cell.angle_beta   90.00
_cell.angle_gamma   90.00
#
_symmetry.space_group_name_H-M   'P 1'
#
loop_
_entity.id
_entity.type
_entity.pdbx_description
1 polymer ?
#
loop_
_entity_poly.entity_id
_entity_poly.type
_entity_poly.pdbx_seq_one_letter_code
_entity_poly.pdbx_strand_id
1 'polypeptide(L)'
;MTPPNNNKNLMRLLAAFSQFSLTTQSKVKTLINSPPSSVVLPPTIPRILFSSSSEQPISGSSSDFGLGTHPFIIQLAQNAIHIPLVLFTSKLTNKLHKESTSIKQNTVYNSLGTKCHVMDLSQFPEESTMDIADWHEAWNCYRVFLESSCDHTLYTRWNDHYQFLAKQDDFRNNFPAILKFDIEERTRYSLDPREFNRESYLCHFKSVKIEVMHTKIRNATQNLGVKHTSST
;
A
#
# COMPACT_ATOMS: atom_id res chain seq x y z
N MET A 1 56.10 -16.96 52.26
CA MET A 1 56.09 -16.37 50.90
C MET A 1 56.00 -17.52 49.90
N THR A 2 54.84 -17.71 49.27
CA THR A 2 54.60 -18.76 48.26
C THR A 2 54.54 -18.14 46.86
N PRO A 3 55.15 -18.76 45.83
CA PRO A 3 55.23 -18.17 44.49
C PRO A 3 53.87 -18.25 43.76
N PRO A 4 53.59 -17.32 42.82
CA PRO A 4 52.30 -17.23 42.15
C PRO A 4 52.10 -18.37 41.14
N ASN A 5 50.90 -18.93 41.20
CA ASN A 5 50.41 -20.12 40.54
C ASN A 5 50.03 -19.87 39.06
N ASN A 6 51.00 -19.55 38.21
CA ASN A 6 50.78 -19.29 36.77
C ASN A 6 50.38 -20.54 35.95
N ASN A 7 50.84 -21.73 36.36
CA ASN A 7 50.58 -22.97 35.61
C ASN A 7 49.11 -23.39 35.61
N LYS A 8 48.34 -23.12 36.69
CA LYS A 8 46.91 -23.49 36.72
C LYS A 8 46.06 -22.65 35.77
N ASN A 9 46.45 -21.41 35.50
CA ASN A 9 45.73 -20.54 34.57
C ASN A 9 45.96 -20.96 33.12
N LEU A 10 47.20 -21.32 32.77
CA LEU A 10 47.52 -21.82 31.43
C LEU A 10 46.79 -23.13 31.12
N MET A 11 46.76 -24.05 32.09
CA MET A 11 46.06 -25.33 31.93
C MET A 11 44.54 -25.17 31.81
N ARG A 12 43.94 -24.21 32.53
CA ARG A 12 42.51 -23.87 32.36
C ARG A 12 42.21 -23.31 30.97
N LEU A 13 43.09 -22.48 30.44
CA LEU A 13 42.92 -21.86 29.13
C LEU A 13 43.05 -22.89 27.99
N LEU A 14 44.00 -23.83 28.11
CA LEU A 14 44.14 -24.97 27.19
C LEU A 14 42.93 -25.91 27.26
N ALA A 15 42.43 -26.20 28.47
CA ALA A 15 41.23 -27.01 28.64
C ALA A 15 40.00 -26.33 28.00
N ALA A 16 39.79 -25.03 28.22
CA ALA A 16 38.70 -24.29 27.59
C ALA A 16 38.84 -24.26 26.05
N PHE A 17 40.07 -24.13 25.54
CA PHE A 17 40.33 -24.14 24.10
C PHE A 17 39.96 -25.48 23.44
N SER A 18 40.23 -26.60 24.12
CA SER A 18 39.87 -27.94 23.63
C SER A 18 38.37 -28.20 23.55
N GLN A 19 37.53 -27.42 24.24
CA GLN A 19 36.06 -27.53 24.19
C GLN A 19 35.44 -26.87 22.95
N PHE A 20 36.21 -26.08 22.19
CA PHE A 20 35.73 -25.50 20.94
C PHE A 20 35.73 -26.52 19.79
N SER A 21 34.82 -26.34 18.84
CA SER A 21 34.81 -27.13 17.60
C SER A 21 36.07 -26.91 16.76
N LEU A 22 36.44 -27.89 15.94
CA LEU A 22 37.62 -27.84 15.04
C LEU A 22 37.66 -26.57 14.17
N THR A 23 36.50 -26.12 13.71
CA THR A 23 36.36 -24.90 12.89
C THR A 23 36.67 -23.64 13.69
N THR A 24 36.24 -23.58 14.95
CA THR A 24 36.48 -22.44 15.86
C THR A 24 37.94 -22.42 16.33
N GLN A 25 38.53 -23.57 16.64
CA GLN A 25 39.95 -23.67 16.99
C GLN A 25 40.86 -23.18 15.84
N SER A 26 40.49 -23.50 14.59
CA SER A 26 41.23 -23.06 13.40
C SER A 26 41.15 -21.55 13.18
N LYS A 27 39.99 -20.94 13.45
CA LYS A 27 39.80 -19.47 13.41
C LYS A 27 40.59 -18.75 14.51
N VAL A 28 40.68 -19.32 15.70
CA VAL A 28 41.46 -18.74 16.80
C VAL A 28 42.97 -18.85 16.53
N LYS A 29 43.44 -19.98 15.98
CA LYS A 29 44.85 -20.13 15.57
C LYS A 29 45.26 -19.14 14.48
N THR A 30 44.37 -18.87 13.53
CA THR A 30 44.62 -17.85 12.49
C THR A 30 44.64 -16.43 13.07
N LEU A 31 43.79 -16.14 14.06
CA LEU A 31 43.78 -14.85 14.75
C LEU A 31 45.04 -14.61 15.59
N ILE A 32 45.56 -15.63 16.29
CA ILE A 32 46.74 -15.51 17.16
C ILE A 32 48.05 -15.38 16.36
N ASN A 33 48.12 -16.02 15.19
CA ASN A 33 49.33 -15.99 14.34
C ASN A 33 49.34 -14.81 13.35
N SER A 34 48.33 -13.93 13.39
CA SER A 34 48.31 -12.73 12.57
C SER A 34 49.24 -11.67 13.17
N PRO A 35 50.11 -11.01 12.39
CA PRO A 35 50.88 -9.87 12.88
C PRO A 35 49.92 -8.78 13.39
N PRO A 36 50.30 -7.97 14.39
CA PRO A 36 49.46 -6.90 14.92
C PRO A 36 49.22 -5.87 13.82
N SER A 37 48.17 -6.07 13.03
CA SER A 37 47.58 -5.02 12.22
C SER A 37 47.08 -4.00 13.23
N SER A 38 47.65 -2.81 13.19
CA SER A 38 47.17 -1.65 13.91
C SER A 38 45.65 -1.62 13.82
N VAL A 39 45.00 -1.78 14.97
CA VAL A 39 43.56 -1.56 15.11
C VAL A 39 43.35 -0.06 14.89
N VAL A 40 43.25 0.34 13.62
CA VAL A 40 42.67 1.61 13.25
C VAL A 40 41.20 1.44 13.60
N LEU A 41 40.80 2.01 14.73
CA LEU A 41 39.39 2.22 15.03
C LEU A 41 38.76 2.81 13.77
N PRO A 42 37.70 2.20 13.21
CA PRO A 42 37.03 2.80 12.08
C PRO A 42 36.64 4.21 12.52
N PRO A 43 36.97 5.24 11.72
CA PRO A 43 36.55 6.60 12.05
C PRO A 43 35.07 6.53 12.31
N THR A 44 34.65 7.02 13.47
CA THR A 44 33.24 7.20 13.81
C THR A 44 32.76 8.31 12.89
N ILE A 45 32.51 7.97 11.63
CA ILE A 45 31.86 8.84 10.67
C ILE A 45 30.52 9.15 11.34
N PRO A 46 30.21 10.43 11.64
CA PRO A 46 28.86 10.76 12.04
C PRO A 46 27.96 10.19 10.95
N ARG A 47 27.12 9.22 11.32
CA ARG A 47 26.22 8.57 10.36
C ARG A 47 25.22 9.65 9.98
N ILE A 48 25.54 10.43 8.96
CA ILE A 48 24.70 11.48 8.44
C ILE A 48 23.36 10.81 8.12
N LEU A 49 22.36 11.07 8.96
CA LEU A 49 21.05 10.43 8.85
C LEU A 49 20.25 11.03 7.70
N PHE A 50 20.57 12.29 7.34
CA PHE A 50 19.94 13.05 6.27
C PHE A 50 21.02 13.75 5.46
N SER A 51 21.08 13.46 4.16
CA SER A 51 22.06 14.05 3.24
C SER A 51 21.33 14.75 2.11
N SER A 52 21.80 15.93 1.69
CA SER A 52 21.25 16.59 0.49
C SER A 52 21.46 15.78 -0.77
N SER A 53 22.46 14.89 -0.80
CA SER A 53 22.65 13.92 -1.89
C SER A 53 21.54 12.86 -1.97
N SER A 54 20.71 12.73 -0.93
CA SER A 54 19.54 11.84 -0.89
C SER A 54 18.21 12.57 -1.14
N GLU A 55 18.26 13.89 -1.32
CA GLU A 55 17.08 14.66 -1.73
C GLU A 55 16.74 14.35 -3.19
N GLN A 56 15.45 14.12 -3.45
CA GLN A 56 14.96 13.98 -4.81
C GLN A 56 14.74 15.38 -5.41
N PRO A 57 15.00 15.58 -6.71
CA PRO A 57 14.67 16.83 -7.36
C PRO A 57 13.17 17.10 -7.21
N ILE A 58 12.80 18.38 -7.10
CA ILE A 58 11.40 18.80 -7.14
C ILE A 58 10.87 18.41 -8.52
N SER A 59 10.17 17.28 -8.61
CA SER A 59 9.43 16.92 -9.82
C SER A 59 8.33 17.95 -10.01
N GLY A 60 8.39 18.71 -11.10
CA GLY A 60 7.50 19.84 -11.41
C GLY A 60 6.01 19.53 -11.59
N SER A 61 5.54 18.36 -11.14
CA SER A 61 4.13 17.98 -11.07
C SER A 61 3.62 17.85 -9.63
N SER A 62 4.40 18.27 -8.62
CA SER A 62 3.88 18.34 -7.25
C SER A 62 2.74 19.35 -7.25
N SER A 63 1.50 18.87 -7.32
CA SER A 63 0.38 19.68 -6.86
C SER A 63 0.76 20.18 -5.48
N ASP A 64 0.86 21.49 -5.32
CA ASP A 64 1.27 22.26 -4.12
C ASP A 64 0.41 21.99 -2.86
N PHE A 65 -0.36 20.90 -2.86
CA PHE A 65 -1.32 20.50 -1.85
C PHE A 65 -1.18 19.00 -1.56
N GLY A 66 -0.19 18.59 -0.75
CA GLY A 66 -0.29 17.32 -0.01
C GLY A 66 0.95 16.43 0.07
N LEU A 67 0.84 15.44 0.96
CA LEU A 67 1.90 14.53 1.41
C LEU A 67 2.39 13.52 0.33
N GLY A 68 2.07 13.73 -0.95
CA GLY A 68 2.35 12.77 -2.03
C GLY A 68 1.65 11.41 -1.84
N THR A 69 1.81 10.51 -2.82
CA THR A 69 1.28 9.15 -2.71
C THR A 69 2.06 8.35 -1.66
N HIS A 70 1.35 7.84 -0.65
CA HIS A 70 1.97 7.04 0.41
C HIS A 70 2.57 5.71 -0.13
N PRO A 71 3.75 5.25 0.31
CA PRO A 71 4.40 4.03 -0.19
C PRO A 71 3.54 2.77 -0.14
N PHE A 72 2.65 2.64 0.85
CA PHE A 72 1.71 1.51 0.93
C PHE A 72 0.72 1.46 -0.25
N ILE A 73 0.32 2.60 -0.81
CA ILE A 73 -0.54 2.64 -2.01
C ILE A 73 0.25 2.14 -3.22
N ILE A 74 1.51 2.57 -3.36
CA ILE A 74 2.41 2.10 -4.41
C ILE A 74 2.61 0.58 -4.31
N GLN A 75 2.75 0.05 -3.09
CA GLN A 75 2.90 -1.38 -2.85
C GLN A 75 1.67 -2.19 -3.28
N LEU A 76 0.45 -1.66 -3.10
CA LEU A 76 -0.76 -2.30 -3.63
C LEU A 76 -0.72 -2.37 -5.16
N ALA A 77 -0.36 -1.27 -5.83
CA ALA A 77 -0.22 -1.23 -7.29
C ALA A 77 0.81 -2.25 -7.79
N GLN A 78 2.00 -2.29 -7.18
CA GLN A 78 3.08 -3.20 -7.56
C GLN A 78 2.71 -4.69 -7.45
N ASN A 79 1.73 -5.02 -6.60
CA ASN A 79 1.25 -6.39 -6.42
C ASN A 79 -0.05 -6.68 -7.18
N ALA A 80 -0.47 -5.80 -8.10
CA ALA A 80 -1.72 -5.91 -8.86
C ALA A 80 -2.96 -6.09 -7.95
N ILE A 81 -2.95 -5.44 -6.79
CA ILE A 81 -4.08 -5.45 -5.86
C ILE A 81 -4.93 -4.22 -6.13
N HIS A 82 -6.25 -4.41 -6.19
CA HIS A 82 -7.19 -3.29 -6.30
C HIS A 82 -6.94 -2.26 -5.20
N ILE A 83 -6.78 -1.00 -5.60
CA ILE A 83 -6.57 0.13 -4.70
C ILE A 83 -7.91 0.83 -4.51
N PRO A 84 -8.53 0.77 -3.32
CA PRO A 84 -9.75 1.51 -3.07
C PRO A 84 -9.55 3.01 -3.25
N LEU A 85 -10.47 3.68 -3.95
CA LEU A 85 -10.38 5.12 -4.22
C LEU A 85 -10.39 5.92 -2.92
N VAL A 86 -11.06 5.40 -1.87
CA VAL A 86 -11.15 6.06 -0.56
C VAL A 86 -9.77 6.37 0.04
N LEU A 87 -8.74 5.58 -0.28
CA LEU A 87 -7.36 5.82 0.18
C LEU A 87 -6.78 7.14 -0.34
N PHE A 88 -7.33 7.69 -1.43
CA PHE A 88 -6.92 8.96 -2.01
C PHE A 88 -7.68 10.17 -1.47
N THR A 89 -8.63 9.99 -0.55
CA THR A 89 -9.23 11.13 0.19
C THR A 89 -8.17 11.81 1.05
N SER A 90 -8.29 13.12 1.28
CA SER A 90 -7.34 13.84 2.14
C SER A 90 -7.34 13.28 3.56
N LYS A 91 -8.51 12.87 4.06
CA LYS A 91 -8.67 12.28 5.39
C LYS A 91 -7.82 11.02 5.55
N LEU A 92 -7.92 10.06 4.62
CA LEU A 92 -7.16 8.82 4.72
C LEU A 92 -5.69 9.01 4.34
N THR A 93 -5.38 9.84 3.34
CA THR A 93 -3.99 10.16 2.99
C THR A 93 -3.24 10.74 4.20
N ASN A 94 -3.85 11.69 4.90
CA ASN A 94 -3.26 12.25 6.13
C ASN A 94 -3.09 11.20 7.23
N LYS A 95 -4.07 10.30 7.40
CA LYS A 95 -3.97 9.20 8.36
C LYS A 95 -2.80 8.27 8.02
N LEU A 96 -2.66 7.90 6.74
CA LEU A 96 -1.59 7.02 6.27
C LEU A 96 -0.20 7.57 6.58
N HIS A 97 0.00 8.88 6.36
CA HIS A 97 1.29 9.54 6.60
C HIS A 97 1.56 9.84 8.09
N LYS A 98 0.53 10.12 8.89
CA LYS A 98 0.70 10.42 10.33
C LYS A 98 0.80 9.17 11.19
N GLU A 99 0.10 8.10 10.81
CA GLU A 99 -0.08 6.89 11.61
C GLU A 99 0.50 5.65 10.93
N SER A 100 1.54 5.82 10.08
CA SER A 100 2.06 4.74 9.22
C SER A 100 2.45 3.48 10.00
N THR A 101 2.96 3.62 11.22
CA THR A 101 3.36 2.50 12.10
C THR A 101 2.18 1.73 12.69
N SER A 102 0.98 2.34 12.71
CA SER A 102 -0.25 1.75 13.26
C SER A 102 -1.11 1.07 12.19
N ILE A 103 -0.75 1.22 10.91
CA ILE A 103 -1.42 0.57 9.79
C ILE A 103 -1.15 -0.93 9.85
N LYS A 104 -2.23 -1.71 9.99
CA LYS A 104 -2.15 -3.17 9.92
C LYS A 104 -1.76 -3.62 8.52
N GLN A 105 -0.94 -4.67 8.44
CA GLN A 105 -0.55 -5.32 7.20
C GLN A 105 -0.84 -6.81 7.26
N ASN A 106 -1.28 -7.35 6.13
CA ASN A 106 -1.54 -8.77 5.93
C ASN A 106 -0.50 -9.36 4.98
N THR A 107 -0.21 -10.64 5.18
CA THR A 107 0.58 -11.41 4.22
C THR A 107 -0.33 -11.91 3.12
N VAL A 108 -0.03 -11.58 1.86
CA VAL A 108 -0.76 -12.07 0.70
C VAL A 108 0.22 -12.67 -0.32
N TYR A 109 -0.29 -13.52 -1.20
CA TYR A 109 0.44 -13.99 -2.36
C TYR A 109 -0.03 -13.21 -3.57
N ASN A 110 0.90 -12.58 -4.29
CA ASN A 110 0.57 -11.87 -5.52
C ASN A 110 0.28 -12.85 -6.67
N SER A 111 -0.10 -12.32 -7.84
CA SER A 111 -0.38 -13.12 -9.04
C SER A 111 0.81 -13.98 -9.51
N LEU A 112 2.03 -13.63 -9.11
CA LEU A 112 3.26 -14.39 -9.38
C LEU A 112 3.57 -15.44 -8.30
N GLY A 113 2.68 -15.66 -7.33
CA GLY A 113 2.89 -16.57 -6.21
C GLY A 113 3.95 -16.10 -5.21
N THR A 114 4.36 -14.84 -5.26
CA THR A 114 5.35 -14.26 -4.34
C THR A 114 4.65 -13.75 -3.08
N LYS A 115 5.19 -14.14 -1.93
CA LYS A 115 4.72 -13.66 -0.62
C LYS A 115 5.07 -12.17 -0.47
N CYS A 116 4.05 -11.34 -0.24
CA CYS A 116 4.21 -9.92 0.00
C CYS A 116 3.42 -9.49 1.25
N HIS A 117 3.86 -8.42 1.89
CA HIS A 117 3.19 -7.80 3.04
C HIS A 117 2.49 -6.54 2.56
N VAL A 118 1.16 -6.52 2.53
CA VAL A 118 0.40 -5.38 2.03
C VAL A 118 -0.51 -4.85 3.13
N MET A 119 -0.85 -3.57 3.04
CA MET A 119 -1.80 -2.94 3.95
C MET A 119 -3.13 -3.70 3.99
N ASP A 120 -3.67 -3.91 5.18
CA ASP A 120 -4.99 -4.47 5.38
C ASP A 120 -6.06 -3.45 5.00
N LEU A 121 -6.82 -3.71 3.93
CA LEU A 121 -7.86 -2.80 3.44
C LEU A 121 -9.11 -2.79 4.34
N SER A 122 -9.32 -3.81 5.19
CA SER A 122 -10.50 -3.90 6.05
C SER A 122 -10.55 -2.86 7.18
N GLN A 123 -9.42 -2.19 7.45
CA GLN A 123 -9.34 -1.13 8.47
C GLN A 123 -9.83 0.24 7.98
N PHE A 124 -10.19 0.36 6.70
CA PHE A 124 -10.68 1.60 6.09
C PHE A 124 -12.19 1.54 5.83
N PRO A 125 -12.86 2.69 5.71
CA PRO A 125 -14.26 2.75 5.34
C PRO A 125 -14.52 2.03 4.02
N GLU A 126 -15.68 1.41 3.91
CA GLU A 126 -16.11 0.76 2.67
C GLU A 126 -16.31 1.82 1.59
N GLU A 127 -15.69 1.62 0.43
CA GLU A 127 -15.72 2.60 -0.67
C GLU A 127 -17.14 2.85 -1.20
N SER A 128 -18.02 1.85 -1.14
CA SER A 128 -19.43 1.97 -1.54
C SER A 128 -20.23 3.00 -0.72
N THR A 129 -19.69 3.42 0.44
CA THR A 129 -20.31 4.42 1.33
C THR A 129 -19.78 5.84 1.12
N MET A 130 -18.84 6.02 0.19
CA MET A 130 -18.27 7.31 -0.16
C MET A 130 -19.33 8.28 -0.67
N ASP A 131 -19.21 9.57 -0.32
CA ASP A 131 -20.09 10.61 -0.84
C ASP A 131 -19.53 11.24 -2.13
N ILE A 132 -20.33 12.13 -2.75
CA ILE A 132 -19.98 12.80 -4.01
C ILE A 132 -18.73 13.68 -3.87
N ALA A 133 -18.58 14.38 -2.76
CA ALA A 133 -17.48 15.33 -2.56
C ALA A 133 -16.16 14.56 -2.35
N ASP A 134 -16.19 13.54 -1.49
CA ASP A 134 -15.07 12.63 -1.26
C ASP A 134 -14.66 11.91 -2.55
N TRP A 135 -15.62 11.51 -3.39
CA TRP A 135 -15.34 10.86 -4.67
C TRP A 135 -14.61 11.78 -5.65
N HIS A 136 -15.04 13.03 -5.80
CA HIS A 136 -14.34 14.00 -6.64
C HIS A 136 -12.95 14.35 -6.09
N GLU A 137 -12.83 14.54 -4.78
CA GLU A 137 -11.52 14.78 -4.13
C GLU A 137 -10.57 13.62 -4.43
N ALA A 138 -11.02 12.40 -4.13
CA ALA A 138 -10.21 11.20 -4.29
C ALA A 138 -9.82 10.95 -5.74
N TRP A 139 -10.71 11.21 -6.71
CA TRP A 139 -10.36 11.14 -8.13
C TRP A 139 -9.29 12.14 -8.55
N ASN A 140 -9.31 13.36 -8.02
CA ASN A 140 -8.28 14.36 -8.32
C ASN A 140 -6.90 13.88 -7.83
N CYS A 141 -6.83 13.35 -6.60
CA CYS A 141 -5.60 12.77 -6.06
C CYS A 141 -5.19 11.49 -6.80
N TYR A 142 -6.13 10.63 -7.18
CA TYR A 142 -5.87 9.40 -7.92
C TYR A 142 -5.32 9.68 -9.33
N ARG A 143 -5.78 10.74 -10.00
CA ARG A 143 -5.22 11.15 -11.30
C ARG A 143 -3.77 11.58 -11.22
N VAL A 144 -3.37 12.30 -10.18
CA VAL A 144 -1.94 12.65 -9.95
C VAL A 144 -1.11 11.37 -9.76
N PHE A 145 -1.64 10.41 -9.01
CA PHE A 145 -1.00 9.10 -8.87
C PHE A 145 -0.87 8.38 -10.23
N LEU A 146 -1.93 8.30 -11.02
CA LEU A 146 -1.91 7.67 -12.34
C LEU A 146 -0.92 8.33 -13.30
N GLU A 147 -0.85 9.65 -13.32
CA GLU A 147 0.08 10.41 -14.16
C GLU A 147 1.55 10.06 -13.85
N SER A 148 1.87 9.84 -12.57
CA SER A 148 3.22 9.45 -12.13
C SER A 148 3.52 7.96 -12.26
N SER A 149 2.49 7.10 -12.32
CA SER A 149 2.63 5.65 -12.12
C SER A 149 2.26 4.80 -13.34
N CYS A 150 1.70 5.40 -14.39
CA CYS A 150 1.22 4.69 -15.57
C CYS A 150 1.68 5.35 -16.86
N ASP A 151 1.64 4.62 -17.98
CA ASP A 151 1.85 5.21 -19.29
C ASP A 151 0.71 6.18 -19.66
N HIS A 152 0.98 7.03 -20.66
CA HIS A 152 0.05 8.06 -21.10
C HIS A 152 -1.28 7.49 -21.63
N THR A 153 -1.26 6.31 -22.26
CA THR A 153 -2.45 5.66 -22.80
C THR A 153 -3.39 5.24 -21.67
N LEU A 154 -2.83 4.63 -20.62
CA LEU A 154 -3.60 4.18 -19.47
C LEU A 154 -4.09 5.36 -18.61
N TYR A 155 -3.25 6.38 -18.42
CA TYR A 155 -3.66 7.63 -17.78
C TYR A 155 -4.86 8.25 -18.51
N THR A 156 -4.78 8.38 -19.83
CA THR A 156 -5.85 8.97 -20.65
C THR A 156 -7.13 8.18 -20.53
N ARG A 157 -7.05 6.84 -20.57
CA ARG A 157 -8.22 5.96 -20.40
C ARG A 157 -8.95 6.20 -19.07
N TRP A 158 -8.21 6.25 -17.96
CA TRP A 158 -8.81 6.47 -16.64
C TRP A 158 -9.32 7.90 -16.46
N ASN A 159 -8.64 8.88 -17.06
CA ASN A 159 -9.15 10.24 -17.12
C ASN A 159 -10.48 10.30 -17.89
N ASP A 160 -10.58 9.64 -19.04
CA ASP A 160 -11.81 9.58 -19.84
C ASP A 160 -12.94 8.87 -19.09
N HIS A 161 -12.63 7.80 -18.35
CA HIS A 161 -13.57 7.12 -17.44
C HIS A 161 -14.14 8.08 -16.39
N TYR A 162 -13.27 8.80 -15.67
CA TYR A 162 -13.71 9.81 -14.71
C TYR A 162 -14.55 10.91 -15.36
N GLN A 163 -14.13 11.44 -16.50
CA GLN A 163 -14.87 12.48 -17.23
C GLN A 163 -16.23 11.98 -17.71
N PHE A 164 -16.32 10.74 -18.17
CA PHE A 164 -17.59 10.10 -18.54
C PHE A 164 -18.52 10.04 -17.34
N LEU A 165 -18.04 9.56 -16.20
CA LEU A 165 -18.83 9.43 -14.97
C LEU A 165 -19.25 10.78 -14.40
N ALA A 166 -18.35 11.75 -14.34
CA ALA A 166 -18.61 13.10 -13.82
C ALA A 166 -19.65 13.89 -14.65
N LYS A 167 -19.83 13.52 -15.93
CA LYS A 167 -20.77 14.17 -16.87
C LYS A 167 -22.12 13.46 -16.98
N GLN A 168 -22.40 12.48 -16.13
CA GLN A 168 -23.69 11.80 -16.15
C GLN A 168 -24.82 12.73 -15.73
N ASP A 169 -25.93 12.68 -16.46
CA ASP A 169 -27.14 13.42 -16.12
C ASP A 169 -27.70 12.98 -14.77
N ASP A 170 -28.38 13.91 -14.09
CA ASP A 170 -28.96 13.69 -12.76
C ASP A 170 -27.95 13.04 -11.79
N PHE A 171 -26.73 13.59 -11.80
CA PHE A 171 -25.54 13.00 -11.17
C PHE A 171 -25.81 12.58 -9.72
N ARG A 172 -26.47 13.45 -8.93
CA ARG A 172 -26.76 13.17 -7.52
C ARG A 172 -27.62 11.93 -7.31
N ASN A 173 -28.68 11.75 -8.11
CA ASN A 173 -29.57 10.60 -7.97
C ASN A 173 -28.95 9.32 -8.54
N ASN A 174 -28.13 9.47 -9.58
CA ASN A 174 -27.40 8.39 -10.24
C ASN A 174 -26.09 8.01 -9.54
N PHE A 175 -25.63 8.80 -8.57
CA PHE A 175 -24.34 8.62 -7.91
C PHE A 175 -24.12 7.21 -7.35
N PRO A 176 -25.10 6.56 -6.69
CA PRO A 176 -24.90 5.18 -6.23
C PRO A 176 -24.57 4.19 -7.37
N ALA A 177 -25.13 4.39 -8.57
CA ALA A 177 -24.80 3.57 -9.74
C ALA A 177 -23.45 3.97 -10.35
N ILE A 178 -23.12 5.26 -10.35
CA ILE A 178 -21.82 5.78 -10.79
C ILE A 178 -20.70 5.20 -9.94
N LEU A 179 -20.81 5.31 -8.61
CA LEU A 179 -19.84 4.81 -7.65
C LEU A 179 -19.70 3.29 -7.74
N LYS A 180 -20.82 2.56 -7.82
CA LYS A 180 -20.80 1.10 -7.98
C LYS A 180 -20.04 0.69 -9.26
N PHE A 181 -20.40 1.29 -10.39
CA PHE A 181 -19.73 0.99 -11.66
C PHE A 181 -18.25 1.36 -11.64
N ASP A 182 -17.89 2.50 -11.05
CA ASP A 182 -16.50 2.92 -10.89
C ASP A 182 -15.67 1.89 -10.12
N ILE A 183 -16.16 1.45 -8.96
CA ILE A 183 -15.54 0.40 -8.15
C ILE A 183 -15.37 -0.88 -8.97
N GLU A 184 -16.40 -1.30 -9.69
CA GLU A 184 -16.37 -2.53 -10.49
C GLU A 184 -15.36 -2.46 -11.64
N GLU A 185 -15.29 -1.35 -12.39
CA GLU A 185 -14.32 -1.18 -13.46
C GLU A 185 -12.88 -1.18 -12.94
N ARG A 186 -12.59 -0.41 -11.87
CA ARG A 186 -11.25 -0.37 -11.26
C ARG A 186 -10.86 -1.71 -10.65
N THR A 187 -11.79 -2.40 -10.01
CA THR A 187 -11.57 -3.75 -9.46
C THR A 187 -11.30 -4.75 -10.57
N ARG A 188 -12.13 -4.79 -11.62
CA ARG A 188 -11.98 -5.70 -12.74
C ARG A 188 -10.65 -5.49 -13.46
N TYR A 189 -10.28 -4.24 -13.72
CA TYR A 189 -9.00 -3.93 -14.34
C TYR A 189 -7.82 -4.37 -13.49
N SER A 190 -7.91 -4.23 -12.16
CA SER A 190 -6.83 -4.67 -11.25
C SER A 190 -6.65 -6.19 -11.26
N LEU A 191 -7.75 -6.95 -11.37
CA LEU A 191 -7.72 -8.42 -11.38
C LEU A 191 -7.31 -8.99 -12.74
N ASP A 192 -7.81 -8.41 -13.82
CA ASP A 192 -7.62 -8.90 -15.19
C ASP A 192 -7.58 -7.70 -16.16
N PRO A 193 -6.40 -7.05 -16.31
CA PRO A 193 -6.25 -5.91 -17.19
C PRO A 193 -6.54 -6.29 -18.65
N ARG A 194 -7.59 -5.69 -19.22
CA ARG A 194 -8.00 -5.91 -20.61
C ARG A 194 -7.98 -4.62 -21.43
N GLU A 195 -7.93 -4.78 -22.75
CA GLU A 195 -8.16 -3.67 -23.66
C GLU A 195 -9.57 -3.10 -23.48
N PHE A 196 -9.68 -1.79 -23.64
CA PHE A 196 -10.93 -1.08 -23.47
C PHE A 196 -11.85 -1.33 -24.67
N ASN A 197 -13.04 -1.85 -24.37
CA ASN A 197 -14.11 -1.99 -25.34
C ASN A 197 -15.25 -1.06 -24.96
N ARG A 198 -15.47 -0.03 -25.78
CA ARG A 198 -16.47 1.02 -25.52
C ARG A 198 -17.90 0.47 -25.44
N GLU A 199 -18.25 -0.48 -26.29
CA GLU A 199 -19.60 -1.05 -26.33
C GLU A 199 -19.90 -1.85 -25.05
N SER A 200 -19.00 -2.75 -24.67
CA SER A 200 -19.07 -3.52 -23.43
C SER A 200 -19.13 -2.59 -22.20
N TYR A 201 -18.28 -1.57 -22.17
CA TYR A 201 -18.24 -0.58 -21.10
C TYR A 201 -19.59 0.17 -20.94
N LEU A 202 -20.17 0.67 -22.04
CA LEU A 202 -21.45 1.37 -22.01
C LEU A 202 -22.62 0.44 -21.67
N CYS A 203 -22.59 -0.81 -22.17
CA CYS A 203 -23.58 -1.83 -21.84
C CYS A 203 -23.54 -2.18 -20.35
N HIS A 204 -22.34 -2.35 -19.80
CA HIS A 204 -22.12 -2.61 -18.39
C HIS A 204 -22.64 -1.45 -17.52
N PHE A 205 -22.31 -0.20 -17.86
CA PHE A 205 -22.80 0.97 -17.11
C PHE A 205 -24.34 1.06 -17.09
N LYS A 206 -25.00 0.82 -18.24
CA LYS A 206 -26.47 0.76 -18.31
C LYS A 206 -27.04 -0.33 -17.41
N SER A 207 -26.40 -1.50 -17.41
CA SER A 207 -26.82 -2.65 -16.60
C SER A 207 -26.73 -2.34 -15.10
N VAL A 208 -25.64 -1.71 -14.66
CA VAL A 208 -25.47 -1.26 -13.26
C VAL A 208 -26.53 -0.22 -12.87
N LYS A 209 -26.86 0.74 -13.75
CA LYS A 209 -27.95 1.71 -13.49
C LYS A 209 -29.29 1.03 -13.26
N ILE A 210 -29.64 0.06 -14.09
CA ILE A 210 -30.89 -0.71 -13.97
C ILE A 210 -30.90 -1.50 -12.66
N GLU A 211 -29.81 -2.17 -12.32
CA GLU A 211 -29.70 -2.97 -11.10
C GLU A 211 -29.88 -2.12 -9.83
N VAL A 212 -29.18 -0.98 -9.75
CA VAL A 212 -29.30 -0.05 -8.63
C VAL A 212 -30.71 0.52 -8.53
N MET A 213 -31.34 0.84 -9.66
CA MET A 213 -32.74 1.29 -9.70
C MET A 213 -33.69 0.22 -9.17
N HIS A 214 -33.57 -1.03 -9.63
CA HIS A 214 -34.38 -2.16 -9.16
C HIS A 214 -34.19 -2.40 -7.65
N THR A 215 -32.98 -2.25 -7.16
CA THR A 215 -32.67 -2.39 -5.72
C THR A 215 -33.36 -1.30 -4.90
N LYS A 216 -33.32 -0.03 -5.36
CA LYS A 216 -34.03 1.08 -4.72
C LYS A 216 -35.54 0.83 -4.68
N ILE A 217 -36.13 0.37 -5.78
CA ILE A 217 -37.57 0.06 -5.85
C ILE A 217 -37.92 -1.07 -4.87
N ARG A 218 -37.15 -2.15 -4.86
CA ARG A 218 -37.37 -3.29 -3.95
C ARG A 218 -37.35 -2.85 -2.48
N ASN A 219 -36.34 -2.07 -2.09
CA ASN A 219 -36.19 -1.59 -0.72
C ASN A 219 -37.34 -0.65 -0.32
N ALA A 220 -37.81 0.20 -1.23
CA ALA A 220 -38.97 1.06 -0.99
C ALA A 220 -40.26 0.24 -0.75
N THR A 221 -40.51 -0.79 -1.57
CA THR A 221 -41.68 -1.66 -1.43
C THR A 221 -41.66 -2.45 -0.11
N GLN A 222 -40.49 -2.96 0.31
CA GLN A 222 -40.35 -3.66 1.58
C GLN A 222 -40.61 -2.76 2.79
N ASN A 223 -40.10 -1.51 2.76
CA ASN A 223 -40.32 -0.54 3.83
C ASN A 223 -41.77 -0.08 3.97
N LEU A 224 -42.57 -0.12 2.89
CA LEU A 224 -44.01 0.15 2.92
C LEU A 224 -44.81 -1.02 3.51
N GLY A 225 -44.40 -2.26 3.23
CA GLY A 225 -45.05 -3.46 3.78
C GLY A 225 -44.93 -3.60 5.30
N VAL A 226 -43.77 -3.21 5.87
CA VAL A 226 -43.51 -3.31 7.33
C VAL A 226 -44.27 -2.25 8.15
N LYS A 227 -44.58 -1.09 7.56
CA LYS A 227 -45.35 -0.04 8.25
C LYS A 227 -46.82 -0.39 8.42
N HIS A 228 -47.38 -1.23 7.55
CA HIS A 228 -48.79 -1.64 7.65
C HIS A 228 -49.07 -2.75 8.66
N THR A 229 -48.06 -3.51 9.09
CA THR A 229 -48.21 -4.62 10.05
C THR A 229 -47.94 -4.23 11.50
N SER A 230 -47.51 -2.98 11.75
CA SER A 230 -47.14 -2.48 13.08
C SER A 230 -48.21 -1.57 13.71
N SER A 231 -49.41 -1.54 13.16
CA SER A 231 -50.54 -0.74 13.64
C SER A 231 -51.80 -1.60 13.77
N THR A 232 -51.76 -2.53 14.72
CA THR A 232 -52.92 -3.25 15.28
C THR A 232 -52.65 -3.57 16.72
#